data_AF-A0A959C964-F1
#
_entry.id   AF-A0A959C964-F1
#
_cell.length_a   1.000
_cell.length_b   1.000
_cell.length_c   1.000
_cell.angle_alpha   90.00
_cell.angle_beta   90.00
_cell.angle_gamma   90.00
#
_symmetry.space_group_name_H-M   'P 1'
#
loop_
_entity.id
_entity.type
_entity.pdbx_description
1 polymer ?
#
loop_
_entity_poly.entity_id
_entity_poly.type
_entity_poly.pdbx_seq_one_letter_code
_entity_poly.pdbx_strand_id
1 'polypeptide(L)' 'PPPARENNIQGVVVLSFVVSKNGSVQEVQIVKDIGGGCGKEAVRVVQTMPKWNPGEANGHPVKVRFTLPVRFRLN' A
#
# COMPACT_ATOMS: atom_id res chain seq x y z
N PRO A 1 -2.87 -12.97 -6.33
CA PRO A 1 -2.57 -14.30 -5.75
C PRO A 1 -3.49 -15.40 -6.33
N PRO A 2 -2.99 -16.62 -6.58
CA PRO A 2 -3.80 -17.74 -7.07
C PRO A 2 -5.03 -18.06 -6.19
N PRO A 3 -4.95 -18.09 -4.85
CA PRO A 3 -6.10 -18.42 -3.98
C PRO A 3 -7.23 -17.36 -4.00
N ALA A 4 -6.92 -16.10 -4.31
CA ALA A 4 -7.92 -15.03 -4.40
C ALA A 4 -8.76 -15.13 -5.68
N ARG A 5 -8.19 -15.71 -6.76
CA ARG A 5 -8.91 -15.98 -8.00
C ARG A 5 -9.91 -17.12 -7.86
N GLU A 6 -9.56 -18.13 -7.06
CA GLU A 6 -10.42 -19.30 -6.82
C GLU A 6 -11.59 -18.98 -5.88
N ASN A 7 -11.45 -17.99 -4.98
CA ASN A 7 -12.46 -17.66 -3.96
C ASN A 7 -13.38 -16.47 -4.31
N ASN A 8 -13.38 -15.98 -5.56
CA ASN A 8 -14.17 -14.80 -5.97
C ASN A 8 -13.92 -13.52 -5.14
N ILE A 9 -12.72 -13.38 -4.54
CA ILE A 9 -12.45 -12.27 -3.62
C ILE A 9 -12.09 -11.02 -4.43
N GLN A 10 -13.08 -10.15 -4.58
CA GLN A 10 -12.94 -8.81 -5.17
C GLN A 10 -13.18 -7.75 -4.11
N GLY A 11 -12.47 -6.63 -4.21
CA GLY A 11 -12.68 -5.54 -3.27
C GLY A 11 -11.50 -4.59 -3.19
N VAL A 12 -11.51 -3.77 -2.15
CA VAL A 12 -10.49 -2.74 -1.91
C VAL A 12 -9.79 -3.06 -0.60
N VAL A 13 -8.50 -3.34 -0.68
CA VAL A 13 -7.59 -3.34 0.46
C VAL A 13 -7.10 -1.92 0.64
N VAL A 14 -7.16 -1.39 1.86
CA VAL A 14 -6.64 -0.05 2.16
C VAL A 14 -5.39 -0.21 3.01
N LEU A 15 -4.31 0.41 2.57
CA LEU A 15 -3.03 0.43 3.26
C LEU A 15 -2.74 1.85 3.75
N SER A 16 -2.07 1.97 4.89
CA SER A 16 -1.43 3.21 5.32
C SER A 16 0.06 2.99 5.46
N PHE A 17 0.87 3.94 5.02
CA PHE A 17 2.32 3.87 5.15
C PHE A 17 2.92 5.27 5.27
N VAL A 18 4.15 5.35 5.74
CA VAL A 18 4.89 6.61 5.86
C VAL A 18 5.94 6.68 4.77
N VAL A 19 5.91 7.75 3.98
CA VAL A 19 7.02 8.11 3.09
C VAL A 19 7.97 9.01 3.87
N SER A 20 9.21 8.55 4.01
CA SER A 20 10.26 9.30 4.68
C SER A 20 10.83 10.42 3.81
N LYS A 21 11.59 11.34 4.42
CA LYS A 21 12.27 12.45 3.73
C LYS A 21 13.20 12.01 2.58
N ASN A 22 13.69 10.77 2.63
CA ASN A 22 14.56 10.17 1.60
C ASN A 22 13.77 9.39 0.53
N GLY A 23 12.43 9.46 0.56
CA GLY A 23 11.56 8.74 -0.35
C GLY A 23 11.33 7.27 -0.03
N SER A 24 11.92 6.73 1.04
CA SER A 24 11.68 5.34 1.45
C SER A 24 10.30 5.17 2.10
N VAL A 25 9.64 4.07 1.78
CA VAL A 25 8.38 3.66 2.42
C VAL A 25 8.68 2.90 3.69
N GLN A 26 8.02 3.29 4.79
CA GLN A 26 8.17 2.71 6.11
C GLN A 26 6.79 2.57 6.77
N GLU A 27 6.72 1.83 7.89
CA GLU A 27 5.49 1.68 8.69
C GLU A 27 4.25 1.29 7.87
N VAL A 28 4.38 0.32 6.97
CA VAL A 28 3.23 -0.17 6.20
C VAL A 28 2.26 -0.91 7.13
N GLN A 29 1.00 -0.48 7.12
CA GLN A 29 -0.09 -1.00 7.93
C GLN A 29 -1.30 -1.29 7.04
N ILE A 30 -2.01 -2.38 7.30
CA ILE A 30 -3.27 -2.69 6.62
C ILE A 30 -4.40 -2.05 7.42
N VAL A 31 -5.08 -1.06 6.82
CA VAL A 31 -6.23 -0.37 7.42
C VAL A 31 -7.52 -1.15 7.17
N LYS A 32 -7.63 -1.76 5.98
CA LYS A 32 -8.76 -2.60 5.60
C LYS A 32 -8.27 -3.74 4.76
N ASP A 33 -8.59 -4.98 5.16
CA ASP A 33 -8.34 -6.17 4.36
C ASP A 33 -9.67 -6.74 3.86
N ILE A 34 -9.62 -7.37 2.68
CA ILE A 34 -10.73 -8.13 2.09
C ILE A 34 -10.56 -9.64 2.30
N GLY A 35 -9.44 -10.06 2.90
CA GLY A 35 -9.12 -11.47 3.14
C GLY A 35 -8.48 -12.16 1.94
N GLY A 36 -8.41 -13.49 1.98
CA GLY A 36 -7.90 -14.30 0.86
C GLY A 36 -6.42 -14.12 0.52
N GLY A 37 -5.63 -13.52 1.42
CA GLY A 37 -4.23 -13.18 1.18
C GLY A 37 -4.02 -11.89 0.38
N CYS A 38 -5.08 -11.13 0.07
CA CYS A 38 -4.98 -9.86 -0.64
C CYS A 38 -4.23 -8.80 0.17
N GLY A 39 -4.44 -8.70 1.49
CA GLY A 39 -3.70 -7.80 2.35
C GLY A 39 -2.19 -8.02 2.33
N LYS A 40 -1.74 -9.29 2.45
CA LYS A 40 -0.31 -9.65 2.39
C LYS A 40 0.31 -9.27 1.05
N GLU A 41 -0.39 -9.54 -0.03
CA GLU A 41 0.08 -9.19 -1.38
C GLU A 41 0.13 -7.67 -1.57
N ALA A 42 -0.85 -6.94 -1.06
CA ALA A 42 -0.89 -5.49 -1.13
C ALA A 42 0.28 -4.85 -0.36
N VAL A 43 0.64 -5.39 0.81
CA VAL A 43 1.84 -4.97 1.57
C VAL A 43 3.10 -5.25 0.75
N ARG A 44 3.24 -6.45 0.16
CA ARG A 44 4.39 -6.80 -0.67
C ARG A 44 4.56 -5.84 -1.85
N VAL A 45 3.47 -5.48 -2.52
CA VAL A 45 3.48 -4.52 -3.62
C VAL A 45 3.97 -3.16 -3.15
N VAL A 46 3.44 -2.63 -2.04
CA VAL A 46 3.88 -1.32 -1.50
C VAL A 46 5.36 -1.34 -1.08
N GLN A 47 5.85 -2.44 -0.50
CA GLN A 47 7.26 -2.57 -0.11
C GLN A 47 8.22 -2.73 -1.30
N THR A 48 7.74 -3.18 -2.46
CA THR A 48 8.55 -3.36 -3.68
C THR A 48 8.50 -2.15 -4.61
N MET A 49 7.73 -1.11 -4.26
CA MET A 49 7.71 0.13 -5.03
C MET A 49 9.08 0.84 -4.97
N PRO A 50 9.44 1.57 -6.04
CA PRO A 50 10.63 2.40 -6.05
C PRO A 50 10.52 3.51 -4.99
N LYS A 51 11.61 4.25 -4.77
CA LYS A 51 11.58 5.42 -3.87
C LYS A 51 10.52 6.41 -4.36
N TRP A 52 9.69 6.85 -3.43
CA TRP A 52 8.68 7.87 -3.66
C TRP A 52 9.27 9.26 -3.53
N ASN A 53 8.63 10.26 -4.13
CA ASN A 53 8.96 11.64 -3.80
C ASN A 53 8.45 11.94 -2.38
N PRO A 54 9.32 12.45 -1.48
CA PRO A 54 8.88 12.84 -0.14
C PRO A 54 7.85 13.96 -0.24
N GLY A 55 7.03 14.10 0.80
CA GLY A 55 6.22 15.31 0.94
C GLY A 55 7.13 16.51 1.17
N GLU A 56 6.72 17.68 0.71
CA GLU A 56 7.43 18.93 0.92
C GLU A 56 6.56 19.89 1.71
N ALA A 57 7.14 20.53 2.72
CA ALA A 57 6.52 21.62 3.46
C ALA A 57 7.52 22.75 3.59
N ASN A 58 7.15 23.95 3.13
CA ASN A 58 8.00 25.14 3.16
C ASN A 58 9.40 24.92 2.55
N GLY A 59 9.50 24.21 1.41
CA GLY A 59 10.79 23.92 0.77
C GLY A 59 11.60 22.78 1.40
N HIS A 60 11.08 22.13 2.45
CA HIS A 60 11.81 21.08 3.17
C HIS A 60 11.11 19.72 3.04
N PRO A 61 11.86 18.64 2.78
CA PRO A 61 11.29 17.30 2.77
C PRO A 61 10.81 16.90 4.17
N VAL A 62 9.57 16.46 4.26
CA VAL A 62 8.90 16.04 5.50
C VAL A 62 8.43 14.59 5.39
N LYS A 63 8.35 13.94 6.55
CA LYS A 63 7.73 12.61 6.63
C LYS A 63 6.22 12.78 6.48
N VAL A 64 5.60 11.99 5.62
CA VAL A 64 4.16 12.08 5.35
C VAL A 64 3.53 10.70 5.41
N ARG A 65 2.33 10.63 5.99
CA ARG A 65 1.53 9.41 6.02
C ARG A 65 0.59 9.41 4.82
N PHE A 66 0.68 8.37 4.00
CA PHE A 66 -0.22 8.14 2.87
C PHE A 66 -1.19 7.01 3.17
N THR A 67 -2.36 7.08 2.54
CA THR A 67 -3.36 6.01 2.55
C THR A 67 -3.65 5.63 1.10
N LEU A 68 -3.36 4.38 0.73
CA LEU A 68 -3.48 3.89 -0.63
C LEU A 68 -4.57 2.79 -0.71
N PRO A 69 -5.67 3.04 -1.44
CA PRO A 69 -6.63 1.99 -1.77
C PRO A 69 -6.13 1.15 -2.94
N VAL A 70 -5.89 -0.15 -2.71
CA VAL A 70 -5.53 -1.14 -3.72
C VAL A 70 -6.76 -1.95 -4.09
N ARG A 71 -7.21 -1.82 -5.34
CA ARG A 71 -8.40 -2.52 -5.84
C ARG A 71 -8.01 -3.83 -6.50
N PHE A 72 -8.53 -4.94 -5.96
CA PHE A 72 -8.43 -6.26 -6.55
C PHE A 72 -9.68 -6.54 -7.38
N ARG A 73 -9.48 -6.84 -8.67
CA ARG A 73 -10.54 -7.25 -9.62
C ARG A 73 -10.14 -8.60 -10.21
N LEU A 74 -11.12 -9.47 -10.41
CA LEU A 74 -10.94 -10.68 -11.20
C LEU A 74 -11.25 -10.31 -12.65
N ASN A 75 -10.25 -10.49 -13.50
CA ASN A 75 -10.44 -10.61 -14.94
C ASN A 75 -10.62 -12.09 -15.26
#